data_AF-A0A316M5N5-F1
#
_entry.id   AF-A0A316M5N5-F1
#
_cell.length_a   1.000
_cell.length_b   1.000
_cell.length_c   1.000
_cell.angle_alpha   90.00
_cell.angle_beta   90.00
_cell.angle_gamma   90.00
#
_symmetry.space_group_name_H-M   'P 1'
#
loop_
_entity.id
_entity.type
_entity.pdbx_description
1 polymer ?
#
loop_
_entity_poly.entity_id
_entity_poly.type
_entity_poly.pdbx_seq_one_letter_code
_entity_poly.pdbx_strand_id
1 'polypeptide(L)'
;MLLKTENLNVDGNRKEIREAVIKKFLNEEPGTGSGENCSRYRYDVEETSDGSKVYLRRPAPLNKGVDFEVHVENVRFREKGRVHMPSHSNIIQDLIDKKDHNSDEYQKVMNIINKLYNCEIVKEAEYRNIKFDIGHSIEAILKSIKWLFIEQDVTYWNWSGRAMLYSKLREENLC
;
A
#
# COMPACT_ATOMS: atom_id res chain seq x y z
N MET A 1 20.65 -3.61 14.46
CA MET A 1 21.11 -4.23 13.19
C MET A 1 20.83 -3.25 12.05
N LEU A 2 21.68 -3.15 11.02
CA LEU A 2 21.46 -2.22 9.91
C LEU A 2 20.17 -2.56 9.13
N LEU A 3 19.40 -1.54 8.77
CA LEU A 3 18.26 -1.67 7.85
C LEU A 3 18.79 -2.07 6.48
N LYS A 4 18.34 -3.20 5.95
CA LYS A 4 18.66 -3.63 4.58
C LYS A 4 17.59 -3.10 3.63
N THR A 5 18.00 -2.46 2.53
CA THR A 5 17.09 -1.94 1.50
C THR A 5 17.23 -2.76 0.23
N GLU A 6 16.11 -3.21 -0.32
CA GLU A 6 16.02 -3.97 -1.56
C GLU A 6 14.89 -3.46 -2.45
N ASN A 7 14.89 -3.80 -3.74
CA ASN A 7 13.76 -3.55 -4.63
C ASN A 7 12.85 -4.78 -4.72
N LEU A 8 11.54 -4.55 -4.82
CA LEU A 8 10.54 -5.60 -5.02
C LEU A 8 9.49 -5.15 -6.05
N ASN A 9 9.50 -5.80 -7.22
CA ASN A 9 8.48 -5.60 -8.25
C ASN A 9 7.57 -6.83 -8.30
N VAL A 10 6.27 -6.60 -8.41
CA VAL A 10 5.25 -7.66 -8.46
C VAL A 10 4.22 -7.35 -9.54
N ASP A 11 3.81 -8.39 -10.25
CA ASP A 11 2.79 -8.35 -11.30
C ASP A 11 2.14 -9.73 -11.41
N GLY A 12 1.04 -9.81 -12.14
CA GLY A 12 0.26 -11.02 -12.36
C GLY A 12 -0.99 -11.09 -11.50
N ASN A 13 -1.55 -12.28 -11.39
CA ASN A 13 -2.75 -12.49 -10.58
C ASN A 13 -2.42 -12.47 -9.07
N ARG A 14 -3.47 -12.46 -8.26
CA ARG A 14 -3.40 -12.45 -6.80
C ARG A 14 -2.45 -13.50 -6.20
N LYS A 15 -2.43 -14.72 -6.76
CA LYS A 15 -1.57 -15.81 -6.29
C LYS A 15 -0.10 -15.54 -6.62
N GLU A 16 0.18 -15.12 -7.86
CA GLU A 16 1.53 -14.82 -8.36
C GLU A 16 2.18 -13.66 -7.60
N ILE A 17 1.43 -12.57 -7.40
CA ILE A 17 1.89 -11.41 -6.62
C ILE A 17 2.28 -11.85 -5.21
N ARG A 18 1.40 -12.59 -4.52
CA ARG A 18 1.67 -13.08 -3.17
C ARG A 18 2.87 -14.02 -3.13
N GLU A 19 3.00 -14.93 -4.09
CA GLU A 19 4.14 -15.83 -4.20
C GLU A 19 5.45 -15.06 -4.36
N ALA A 20 5.48 -14.02 -5.20
CA ALA A 20 6.66 -13.17 -5.40
C ALA A 20 7.06 -12.44 -4.11
N VAL A 21 6.08 -11.86 -3.39
CA VAL A 21 6.31 -11.20 -2.09
C VAL A 21 6.89 -12.16 -1.07
N ILE A 22 6.27 -13.34 -0.89
CA ILE A 22 6.72 -14.33 0.09
C ILE A 22 8.12 -14.86 -0.26
N LYS A 23 8.37 -15.19 -1.52
CA LYS A 23 9.71 -15.62 -1.97
C LYS A 23 10.77 -14.57 -1.68
N LYS A 24 10.43 -13.29 -1.78
CA LYS A 24 11.35 -12.21 -1.43
C LYS A 24 11.68 -12.24 0.06
N PHE A 25 10.68 -12.39 0.93
CA PHE A 25 10.86 -12.44 2.37
C PHE A 25 11.59 -13.71 2.86
N LEU A 26 11.53 -14.82 2.12
CA LEU A 26 12.30 -16.03 2.45
C LEU A 26 13.83 -15.83 2.39
N ASN A 27 14.31 -14.76 1.75
CA ASN A 27 15.73 -14.40 1.73
C ASN A 27 16.14 -13.50 2.92
N GLU A 28 15.22 -13.22 3.84
CA GLU A 28 15.52 -12.44 5.05
C GLU A 28 16.38 -13.27 6.01
N GLU A 29 17.46 -12.68 6.50
CA GLU A 29 18.29 -13.27 7.55
C GLU A 29 17.58 -13.15 8.91
N PRO A 30 17.61 -14.20 9.74
CA PRO A 30 16.98 -14.16 11.05
C PRO A 30 17.64 -13.12 11.96
N GLY A 31 16.85 -12.48 12.81
CA GLY A 31 17.37 -11.69 13.92
C GLY A 31 17.79 -12.58 15.10
N THR A 32 18.46 -11.99 16.09
CA THR A 32 18.83 -12.66 17.34
C THR A 32 17.94 -12.26 18.53
N GLY A 33 16.93 -11.42 18.31
CA GLY A 33 15.99 -10.99 19.35
C GLY A 33 15.09 -9.83 18.92
N SER A 34 14.57 -9.08 19.90
CA SER A 34 13.74 -7.90 19.68
C SER A 34 14.57 -6.60 19.60
N GLY A 35 13.93 -5.47 19.27
CA GLY A 35 14.57 -4.16 19.26
C GLY A 35 15.69 -4.05 18.23
N GLU A 36 16.92 -3.83 18.70
CA GLU A 36 18.13 -3.74 17.88
C GLU A 36 18.66 -5.10 17.41
N ASN A 37 18.25 -6.18 18.08
CA ASN A 37 18.59 -7.56 17.73
C ASN A 37 17.63 -8.14 16.67
N CYS A 38 16.64 -7.36 16.24
CA CYS A 38 15.72 -7.73 15.18
C CYS A 38 16.31 -7.37 13.81
N SER A 39 16.35 -8.33 12.88
CA SER A 39 16.62 -8.06 11.47
C SER A 39 15.53 -7.18 10.89
N ARG A 40 15.92 -6.12 10.17
CA ARG A 40 14.97 -5.16 9.57
C ARG A 40 15.22 -5.01 8.10
N TYR A 41 14.13 -5.02 7.35
CA TYR A 41 14.15 -4.93 5.90
C TYR A 41 13.23 -3.80 5.44
N ARG A 42 13.68 -3.11 4.39
CA ARG A 42 12.94 -2.16 3.59
C ARG A 42 12.89 -2.69 2.15
N TYR A 43 11.71 -2.72 1.57
CA TYR A 43 11.54 -3.04 0.16
C TYR A 43 10.96 -1.85 -0.57
N ASP A 44 11.75 -1.20 -1.42
CA ASP A 44 11.26 -0.17 -2.33
C ASP A 44 10.45 -0.86 -3.43
N VAL A 45 9.18 -0.45 -3.54
CA VAL A 45 8.22 -1.16 -4.39
C VAL A 45 7.69 -0.29 -5.52
N GLU A 46 7.55 1.02 -5.28
CA GLU A 46 7.16 1.99 -6.29
C GLU A 46 7.82 3.35 -6.00
N GLU A 47 7.82 4.22 -7.00
CA GLU A 47 8.28 5.60 -6.91
C GLU A 47 7.20 6.52 -7.45
N THR A 48 6.88 7.61 -6.75
CA THR A 48 5.93 8.63 -7.22
C THR A 48 6.59 9.61 -8.18
N SER A 49 5.78 10.38 -8.92
CA SER A 49 6.28 11.36 -9.89
C SER A 49 7.16 12.48 -9.29
N ASP A 50 7.07 12.71 -7.97
CA ASP A 50 7.94 13.63 -7.22
C ASP A 50 9.23 12.96 -6.68
N GLY A 51 9.47 11.68 -7.02
CA GLY A 51 10.62 10.89 -6.60
C GLY A 51 10.47 10.20 -5.24
N SER A 52 9.35 10.36 -4.53
CA SER A 52 9.14 9.71 -3.23
C SER A 52 8.95 8.21 -3.37
N LYS A 53 9.59 7.41 -2.51
CA LYS A 53 9.42 5.94 -2.55
C LYS A 53 8.18 5.50 -1.80
N VAL A 54 7.42 4.59 -2.40
CA VAL A 54 6.53 3.68 -1.68
C VAL A 54 7.36 2.47 -1.30
N TYR A 55 7.37 2.13 -0.01
CA TYR A 55 8.21 1.05 0.50
C TYR A 55 7.49 0.21 1.56
N LEU A 56 7.91 -1.04 1.66
CA LEU A 56 7.47 -1.96 2.71
C LEU A 56 8.48 -1.97 3.83
N ARG A 57 8.03 -2.07 5.08
CA ARG A 57 8.90 -2.27 6.24
C ARG A 57 8.59 -3.58 6.93
N ARG A 58 9.65 -4.34 7.24
CA ARG A 58 9.58 -5.61 7.95
C ARG A 58 10.57 -5.72 9.11
N PRO A 59 10.23 -6.52 10.14
CA PRO A 59 8.92 -7.14 10.36
C PRO A 59 7.89 -6.13 10.91
N ALA A 60 6.60 -6.44 10.75
CA ALA A 60 5.50 -5.65 11.33
C ALA A 60 5.43 -5.80 12.87
N PRO A 61 4.89 -4.82 13.62
CA PRO A 61 5.06 -4.73 15.08
C PRO A 61 4.41 -5.86 15.86
N LEU A 62 3.28 -6.39 15.36
CA LEU A 62 2.53 -7.46 16.00
C LEU A 62 3.12 -8.85 15.69
N ASN A 63 4.12 -8.95 14.79
CA ASN A 63 4.86 -10.18 14.46
C ASN A 63 3.98 -11.43 14.26
N LYS A 64 2.76 -11.29 13.70
CA LYS A 64 1.83 -12.41 13.48
C LYS A 64 2.10 -13.15 12.16
N GLY A 65 3.36 -13.47 11.88
CA GLY A 65 3.77 -14.19 10.67
C GLY A 65 4.34 -13.28 9.57
N VAL A 66 3.79 -13.37 8.35
CA VAL A 66 4.42 -12.86 7.11
C VAL A 66 3.94 -11.44 6.75
N ASP A 67 3.59 -10.62 7.75
CA ASP A 67 2.99 -9.28 7.57
C ASP A 67 4.05 -8.16 7.42
N PHE A 68 3.70 -7.06 6.76
CA PHE A 68 4.55 -5.89 6.49
C PHE A 68 3.79 -4.56 6.60
N GLU A 69 4.51 -3.48 6.91
CA GLU A 69 3.94 -2.12 6.91
C GLU A 69 4.14 -1.46 5.54
N VAL A 70 3.14 -0.74 5.03
CA VAL A 70 3.26 0.11 3.83
C VAL A 70 3.60 1.54 4.25
N HIS A 71 4.57 2.17 3.60
CA HIS A 71 4.96 3.56 3.85
C HIS A 71 5.16 4.33 2.55
N VAL A 72 5.00 5.65 2.61
CA VAL A 72 5.30 6.57 1.51
C VAL A 72 6.20 7.69 2.01
N GLU A 73 7.38 7.83 1.41
CA GLU A 73 8.30 8.93 1.74
C GLU A 73 7.64 10.28 1.50
N ASN A 74 8.03 11.29 2.29
CA ASN A 74 7.54 12.67 2.21
C ASN A 74 6.02 12.89 2.36
N VAL A 75 5.23 11.82 2.56
CA VAL A 75 3.78 11.92 2.82
C VAL A 75 3.52 11.66 4.29
N ARG A 76 2.82 12.59 4.95
CA ARG A 76 2.48 12.50 6.36
C ARG A 76 0.99 12.20 6.54
N PHE A 77 0.66 10.94 6.81
CA PHE A 77 -0.71 10.48 7.05
C PHE A 77 -1.20 10.72 8.48
N ARG A 78 -0.29 11.00 9.42
CA ARG A 78 -0.61 11.19 10.85
C ARG A 78 0.30 12.22 11.51
N GLU A 79 -0.17 12.83 12.59
CA GLU A 79 0.62 13.81 13.35
C GLU A 79 1.77 13.20 14.15
N LYS A 80 1.63 11.97 14.67
CA LYS A 80 2.66 11.36 15.53
C LYS A 80 2.82 9.87 15.23
N GLY A 81 3.96 9.31 15.65
CA GLY A 81 4.28 7.90 15.50
C GLY A 81 4.78 7.56 14.08
N ARG A 82 4.19 6.53 13.46
CA ARG A 82 4.52 6.10 12.09
C ARG A 82 3.87 7.04 11.08
N VAL A 83 4.41 8.25 10.97
CA VAL A 83 3.82 9.36 10.21
C VAL A 83 3.67 9.06 8.71
N HIS A 84 4.55 8.24 8.15
CA HIS A 84 4.58 7.87 6.73
C HIS A 84 3.74 6.63 6.39
N MET A 85 3.08 6.02 7.39
CA MET A 85 2.30 4.79 7.24
C MET A 85 0.79 5.13 7.24
N PRO A 86 0.09 4.96 6.09
CA PRO A 86 -1.35 5.15 6.06
C PRO A 86 -2.05 4.08 6.92
N SER A 87 -3.08 4.45 7.68
CA SER A 87 -4.13 3.48 8.05
C SER A 87 -5.13 3.33 6.92
N HIS A 88 -5.93 2.26 6.95
CA HIS A 88 -7.15 2.17 6.13
C HIS A 88 -8.04 3.41 6.30
N SER A 89 -8.22 3.89 7.53
CA SER A 89 -9.01 5.10 7.80
C SER A 89 -8.41 6.37 7.18
N ASN A 90 -7.08 6.51 7.15
CA ASN A 90 -6.43 7.64 6.49
C ASN A 90 -6.76 7.64 4.99
N ILE A 91 -6.66 6.49 4.33
CA ILE A 91 -6.98 6.33 2.92
C ILE A 91 -8.47 6.59 2.66
N ILE A 92 -9.36 5.96 3.44
CA ILE A 92 -10.80 6.08 3.26
C ILE A 92 -11.24 7.54 3.42
N GLN A 93 -10.77 8.24 4.46
CA GLN A 93 -11.14 9.64 4.68
C GLN A 93 -10.65 10.55 3.55
N ASP A 94 -9.40 10.38 3.12
CA ASP A 94 -8.84 11.18 2.02
C ASP A 94 -9.62 10.99 0.70
N LEU A 95 -10.09 9.76 0.43
CA LEU A 95 -10.95 9.46 -0.71
C LEU A 95 -12.37 10.04 -0.57
N ILE A 96 -12.97 10.00 0.64
CA ILE A 96 -14.26 10.64 0.91
C ILE A 96 -14.16 12.14 0.63
N ASP A 97 -13.15 12.80 1.20
CA ASP A 97 -12.96 14.25 1.04
C ASP A 97 -12.79 14.61 -0.45
N LYS A 98 -12.03 13.81 -1.21
CA LYS A 98 -11.85 13.99 -2.66
C LYS A 98 -13.14 13.80 -3.45
N LYS A 99 -13.94 12.78 -3.11
CA LYS A 99 -15.23 12.52 -3.75
C LYS A 99 -16.20 13.68 -3.52
N ASP A 100 -16.26 14.17 -2.28
CA ASP A 100 -17.14 15.28 -1.90
C ASP A 100 -16.68 16.61 -2.51
N HIS A 101 -15.37 16.78 -2.72
CA HIS A 101 -14.79 17.95 -3.35
C HIS A 101 -15.01 17.99 -4.87
N ASN A 102 -14.84 16.86 -5.57
CA ASN A 102 -15.06 16.78 -7.02
C ASN A 102 -15.44 15.34 -7.45
N SER A 103 -16.75 15.07 -7.48
CA SER A 103 -17.29 13.74 -7.80
C SER A 103 -16.96 13.28 -9.23
N ASP A 104 -16.95 14.19 -10.19
CA ASP A 104 -16.70 13.87 -11.61
C ASP A 104 -15.24 13.43 -11.83
N GLU A 105 -14.30 14.13 -11.19
CA GLU A 105 -12.90 13.74 -11.22
C GLU A 105 -12.67 12.44 -10.42
N TYR A 106 -13.37 12.29 -9.30
CA TYR A 106 -13.30 11.09 -8.46
C TYR A 106 -13.81 9.82 -9.15
N GLN A 107 -14.76 9.93 -10.08
CA GLN A 107 -15.24 8.77 -10.85
C GLN A 107 -14.09 8.05 -11.60
N LYS A 108 -13.05 8.79 -12.01
CA LYS A 108 -11.84 8.22 -12.62
C LYS A 108 -11.04 7.40 -11.61
N VAL A 109 -10.97 7.85 -10.35
CA VAL A 109 -10.29 7.15 -9.25
C VAL A 109 -10.95 5.80 -8.98
N MET A 110 -12.28 5.75 -8.93
CA MET A 110 -13.04 4.50 -8.70
C MET A 110 -12.65 3.41 -9.71
N ASN A 111 -12.56 3.77 -10.98
CA ASN A 111 -12.16 2.84 -12.05
C ASN A 111 -10.77 2.27 -11.81
N ILE A 112 -9.84 3.08 -11.30
CA ILE A 112 -8.47 2.65 -11.03
C ILE A 112 -8.42 1.75 -9.78
N ILE A 113 -9.15 2.08 -8.72
CA ILE A 113 -9.26 1.23 -7.53
C ILE A 113 -9.79 -0.17 -7.91
N ASN A 114 -10.80 -0.23 -8.79
CA ASN A 114 -11.35 -1.48 -9.30
C ASN A 114 -10.31 -2.31 -10.07
N LYS A 115 -9.51 -1.67 -10.92
CA LYS A 115 -8.37 -2.31 -11.59
C LYS A 115 -7.34 -2.86 -10.62
N LEU A 116 -6.94 -2.06 -9.63
CA LEU A 116 -5.99 -2.48 -8.59
C LEU A 116 -6.52 -3.68 -7.79
N TYR A 117 -7.81 -3.67 -7.44
CA TYR A 117 -8.47 -4.78 -6.77
C TYR A 117 -8.42 -6.07 -7.62
N ASN A 118 -8.60 -5.97 -8.93
CA ASN A 118 -8.55 -7.08 -9.87
C ASN A 118 -7.12 -7.52 -10.27
N CYS A 119 -6.07 -6.92 -9.70
CA CYS A 119 -4.67 -7.11 -10.13
C CYS A 119 -4.41 -6.73 -11.60
N GLU A 120 -5.20 -5.81 -12.15
CA GLU A 120 -4.95 -5.30 -13.50
C GLU A 120 -3.77 -4.31 -13.48
N ILE A 121 -3.02 -4.29 -14.58
CA ILE A 121 -1.91 -3.34 -14.76
C ILE A 121 -2.50 -1.94 -14.92
N VAL A 122 -2.16 -1.05 -13.99
CA VAL A 122 -2.48 0.38 -14.05
C VAL A 122 -1.25 1.17 -14.47
N LYS A 123 -1.34 1.86 -15.61
CA LYS A 123 -0.26 2.71 -16.13
C LYS A 123 -0.37 4.12 -15.58
N GLU A 124 0.76 4.81 -15.43
CA GLU A 124 0.78 6.20 -14.93
C GLU A 124 -0.10 7.15 -15.75
N ALA A 125 -0.20 6.92 -17.06
CA ALA A 125 -1.04 7.71 -17.96
C ALA A 125 -2.53 7.73 -17.55
N GLU A 126 -2.99 6.73 -16.80
CA GLU A 126 -4.39 6.59 -16.36
C GLU A 126 -4.73 7.51 -15.17
N TYR A 127 -3.76 7.82 -14.31
CA TYR A 127 -3.98 8.67 -13.13
C TYR A 127 -3.20 9.99 -13.12
N ARG A 128 -2.15 10.15 -13.94
CA ARG A 128 -1.29 11.36 -13.90
C ARG A 128 -2.03 12.69 -14.11
N ASN A 129 -3.19 12.63 -14.77
CA ASN A 129 -4.02 13.80 -15.05
C ASN A 129 -5.14 14.00 -14.02
N ILE A 130 -5.35 13.04 -13.12
CA ILE A 130 -6.30 13.18 -12.01
C ILE A 130 -5.63 14.08 -10.98
N LYS A 131 -6.25 15.23 -10.72
CA LYS A 131 -5.71 16.23 -9.79
C LYS A 131 -6.77 16.66 -8.80
N PHE A 132 -6.39 16.64 -7.54
CA PHE A 132 -7.12 17.26 -6.44
C PHE A 132 -6.18 18.27 -5.79
N ASP A 133 -6.70 19.42 -5.41
CA ASP A 133 -5.98 20.45 -4.64
C ASP A 133 -6.10 20.25 -3.13
N ILE A 134 -6.75 19.16 -2.71
CA ILE A 134 -6.94 18.75 -1.31
C ILE A 134 -6.33 17.38 -0.99
N GLY A 135 -5.98 17.20 0.28
CA GLY A 135 -5.46 15.95 0.81
C GLY A 135 -4.11 15.55 0.21
N HIS A 136 -3.84 14.24 0.20
CA HIS A 136 -2.61 13.70 -0.39
C HIS A 136 -2.72 13.56 -1.91
N SER A 137 -1.58 13.48 -2.60
CA SER A 137 -1.59 13.23 -4.04
C SER A 137 -2.31 11.92 -4.35
N ILE A 138 -3.12 11.92 -5.41
CA ILE A 138 -3.88 10.72 -5.77
C ILE A 138 -2.96 9.55 -6.12
N GLU A 139 -1.78 9.85 -6.67
CA GLU A 139 -0.74 8.88 -6.93
C GLU A 139 -0.29 8.16 -5.65
N ALA A 140 0.05 8.91 -4.59
CA ALA A 140 0.45 8.31 -3.31
C ALA A 140 -0.67 7.44 -2.71
N ILE A 141 -1.93 7.87 -2.84
CA ILE A 141 -3.10 7.13 -2.37
C ILE A 141 -3.29 5.83 -3.16
N LEU A 142 -3.29 5.88 -4.49
CA LEU A 142 -3.49 4.71 -5.34
C LEU A 142 -2.38 3.66 -5.15
N LYS A 143 -1.12 4.10 -5.07
CA LYS A 143 0.02 3.22 -4.80
C LYS A 143 -0.05 2.62 -3.40
N SER A 144 -0.51 3.39 -2.40
CA SER A 144 -0.77 2.86 -1.05
C SER A 144 -1.88 1.80 -1.05
N ILE A 145 -3.01 2.05 -1.73
CA ILE A 145 -4.13 1.11 -1.83
C ILE A 145 -3.69 -0.22 -2.44
N LYS A 146 -2.91 -0.17 -3.53
CA LYS A 146 -2.36 -1.38 -4.16
C LYS A 146 -1.59 -2.23 -3.14
N TRP A 147 -0.69 -1.62 -2.37
CA TRP A 147 0.13 -2.34 -1.40
C TRP A 147 -0.63 -2.75 -0.14
N LEU A 148 -1.67 -2.02 0.27
CA LEU A 148 -2.59 -2.43 1.33
C LEU A 148 -3.45 -3.65 0.92
N PHE A 149 -3.88 -3.73 -0.34
CA PHE A 149 -4.51 -4.95 -0.86
C PHE A 149 -3.56 -6.15 -0.81
N ILE A 150 -2.30 -5.96 -1.21
CA ILE A 150 -1.28 -7.01 -1.19
C ILE A 150 -0.94 -7.42 0.25
N GLU A 151 -0.87 -6.48 1.19
CA GLU A 151 -0.69 -6.76 2.61
C GLU A 151 -1.79 -7.71 3.11
N GLN A 152 -3.06 -7.35 2.88
CA GLN A 152 -4.18 -8.20 3.30
C GLN A 152 -4.18 -9.58 2.61
N ASP A 153 -3.70 -9.69 1.38
CA ASP A 153 -3.57 -10.97 0.69
C ASP A 153 -2.48 -11.89 1.25
N VAL A 154 -1.43 -11.30 1.83
CA VAL A 154 -0.38 -12.04 2.53
C VAL A 154 -0.87 -12.41 3.93
N THR A 155 -1.43 -11.45 4.68
CA THR A 155 -1.85 -11.63 6.08
C THR A 155 -3.08 -12.54 6.21
N TYR A 156 -4.06 -12.40 5.31
CA TYR A 156 -5.34 -13.09 5.36
C TYR A 156 -5.56 -14.00 4.14
N TRP A 157 -4.49 -14.69 3.70
CA TRP A 157 -4.43 -15.42 2.43
C TRP A 157 -5.51 -16.51 2.24
N ASN A 158 -5.99 -17.10 3.34
CA ASN A 158 -7.01 -18.15 3.41
C ASN A 158 -8.42 -17.58 3.65
N TRP A 159 -8.53 -16.27 3.87
CA TRP A 159 -9.77 -15.58 4.19
C TRP A 159 -10.10 -14.63 3.01
N SER A 160 -10.72 -13.49 3.27
CA SER A 160 -11.11 -12.52 2.25
C SER A 160 -9.92 -11.72 1.68
N GLY A 161 -8.84 -11.51 2.44
CA GLY A 161 -7.68 -10.70 2.04
C GLY A 161 -8.09 -9.31 1.56
N ARG A 162 -7.62 -8.88 0.38
CA ARG A 162 -7.93 -7.55 -0.19
C ARG A 162 -9.42 -7.17 -0.22
N ALA A 163 -10.32 -8.15 -0.22
CA ALA A 163 -11.76 -7.89 -0.18
C ALA A 163 -12.18 -7.18 1.11
N MET A 164 -11.41 -7.26 2.21
CA MET A 164 -11.71 -6.52 3.44
C MET A 164 -11.66 -5.00 3.23
N LEU A 165 -10.55 -4.47 2.70
CA LEU A 165 -10.45 -3.05 2.39
C LEU A 165 -11.41 -2.67 1.27
N TYR A 166 -11.51 -3.50 0.22
CA TYR A 166 -12.38 -3.22 -0.92
C TYR A 166 -13.87 -3.13 -0.52
N SER A 167 -14.37 -4.05 0.29
CA SER A 167 -15.76 -3.98 0.80
C SER A 167 -16.01 -2.70 1.58
N LYS A 168 -15.04 -2.26 2.39
CA LYS A 168 -15.19 -0.99 3.12
C LYS A 168 -15.23 0.22 2.18
N LEU A 169 -14.40 0.22 1.12
CA LEU A 169 -14.47 1.25 0.08
C LEU A 169 -15.83 1.24 -0.64
N ARG A 170 -16.38 0.06 -0.94
CA ARG A 170 -17.71 -0.10 -1.55
C ARG A 170 -18.84 0.46 -0.68
N GLU A 171 -18.82 0.19 0.62
CA GLU A 171 -19.81 0.71 1.58
C GLU A 171 -19.86 2.24 1.58
N GLU A 172 -18.70 2.89 1.44
CA GLU A 172 -18.57 4.35 1.38
C GLU A 172 -18.77 4.92 -0.04
N ASN A 173 -19.15 4.09 -1.02
CA ASN A 173 -19.28 4.43 -2.44
C ASN A 173 -17.99 5.03 -3.04
N LEU A 174 -16.84 4.43 -2.72
CA LEU A 174 -15.51 4.88 -3.15
C LEU A 174 -14.91 4.05 -4.29
N CYS A 175 -15.55 2.94 -4.68
CA CYS A 175 -15.21 2.12 -5.84
C CYS A 175 -16.43 1.35 -6.35
#